data_AF-A0A8H2QFL2-F1
#
_entry.id   AF-A0A8H2QFL2-F1
#
_cell.length_a   1.000
_cell.length_b   1.000
_cell.length_c   1.000
_cell.angle_alpha   90.00
_cell.angle_beta   90.00
_cell.angle_gamma   90.00
#
_symmetry.space_group_name_H-M   'P 1'
#
loop_
_entity.id
_entity.type
_entity.pdbx_description
1 polymer ?
#
loop_
_entity_poly.entity_id
_entity_poly.type
_entity_poly.pdbx_seq_one_letter_code
_entity_poly.pdbx_strand_id
1 'polypeptide(L)' 'MKYILLIVFIVCVTSIILGYNLDVSYGEKLIGGGVLGLFFVFIPLFSYHRWKGRDIKEYMITKENLDKMRDKERRK' A
#
# COMPACT_ATOMS: atom_id res chain seq x y z
N MET A 1 5.49 0.74 -12.17
CA MET A 1 4.57 0.71 -11.01
C MET A 1 5.12 1.44 -9.79
N LYS A 2 6.37 1.19 -9.35
CA LYS A 2 6.96 1.84 -8.17
C LYS A 2 6.88 3.38 -8.20
N TYR A 3 7.14 4.00 -9.36
CA TYR A 3 7.05 5.45 -9.56
C TYR A 3 5.61 5.99 -9.53
N ILE A 4 4.63 5.22 -10.02
CA ILE A 4 3.21 5.63 -10.03
C ILE A 4 2.70 5.74 -8.59
N LEU A 5 3.00 4.74 -7.76
CA LEU A 5 2.69 4.79 -6.32
C LEU A 5 3.34 5.98 -5.63
N LEU A 6 4.60 6.26 -5.94
CA LEU A 6 5.32 7.38 -5.37
C LEU A 6 4.71 8.74 -5.77
N ILE A 7 4.31 8.89 -7.04
CA ILE A 7 3.61 10.10 -7.52
C ILE A 7 2.26 10.27 -6.82
N VAL A 8 1.44 9.22 -6.74
CA VAL A 8 0.13 9.27 -6.06
C VAL A 8 0.30 9.63 -4.59
N PHE A 9 1.29 9.04 -3.92
CA PHE A 9 1.61 9.35 -2.53
C PHE A 9 1.99 10.82 -2.35
N ILE A 10 2.90 11.33 -3.18
CA ILE A 10 3.34 12.73 -3.12
C ILE A 10 2.14 13.65 -3.32
N VAL A 11 1.28 13.41 -4.31
CA VAL A 11 0.10 14.25 -4.59
C VAL A 11 -0.86 14.29 -3.40
N CYS A 12 -1.12 13.15 -2.75
CA CYS A 12 -1.98 13.13 -1.57
C CYS A 12 -1.34 13.87 -0.38
N VAL A 13 -0.05 13.66 -0.15
CA VAL A 13 0.68 14.30 0.95
C VAL A 13 0.77 15.81 0.72
N THR A 14 1.06 16.26 -0.49
CA THR A 14 1.08 17.69 -0.82
C THR A 14 -0.31 18.31 -0.69
N SER A 15 -1.38 17.61 -1.09
CA SER A 15 -2.75 18.08 -0.87
C SER A 15 -3.07 18.32 0.61
N ILE A 16 -2.62 17.42 1.50
CA ILE A 16 -2.82 17.55 2.95
C ILE A 16 -1.99 18.72 3.50
N ILE A 17 -0.71 18.80 3.14
CA ILE A 17 0.18 19.89 3.58
C ILE A 17 -0.37 21.25 3.12
N LEU A 18 -0.79 21.36 1.86
CA LEU A 18 -1.38 22.57 1.31
C LEU A 18 -2.69 22.93 2.00
N GLY A 19 -3.53 21.95 2.33
CA GLY A 19 -4.77 22.18 3.07
C GLY A 19 -4.56 22.73 4.48
N TYR A 20 -3.44 22.41 5.13
CA TYR A 20 -3.05 22.97 6.43
C TYR A 20 -2.33 24.32 6.34
N ASN A 21 -1.61 24.60 5.25
CA ASN A 21 -0.79 25.81 5.11
C ASN A 21 -1.52 26.96 4.42
N LEU A 22 -2.50 26.67 3.56
CA LEU A 22 -3.29 27.69 2.87
C LEU A 22 -4.53 28.00 3.70
N ASP A 23 -4.67 29.26 4.11
CA ASP A 23 -5.88 29.77 4.78
C ASP A 23 -7.01 30.01 3.76
N VAL A 24 -7.44 28.93 3.12
CA VAL A 24 -8.51 28.90 2.13
C VAL A 24 -9.74 28.23 2.75
N SER A 25 -10.93 28.77 2.46
CA SER A 25 -12.21 28.25 2.95
C SER A 25 -12.46 26.77 2.62
N TYR A 26 -11.71 26.19 1.67
CA TYR A 26 -11.77 24.78 1.27
C TYR A 26 -10.58 23.93 1.74
N GLY A 27 -9.76 24.41 2.68
CA GLY A 27 -8.60 23.68 3.22
C GLY A 27 -8.97 22.30 3.79
N GLU A 28 -10.04 22.24 4.59
CA GLU A 28 -10.59 20.98 5.13
C GLU A 28 -11.00 19.99 4.03
N LYS A 29 -11.52 20.48 2.90
CA LYS A 29 -11.88 19.63 1.76
C LYS A 29 -10.63 19.09 1.05
N LEU A 30 -9.54 19.84 1.00
CA LEU A 30 -8.24 19.37 0.46
C LEU A 30 -7.61 18.31 1.34
N ILE A 31 -7.71 18.47 2.67
CA ILE A 31 -7.24 17.46 3.63
C ILE A 31 -8.09 16.19 3.47
N GLY A 32 -9.42 16.31 3.53
CA GLY A 32 -10.33 15.18 3.35
C GLY A 32 -10.14 14.47 2.02
N GLY A 33 -9.99 15.22 0.92
CA GLY A 33 -9.70 14.67 -0.41
C GLY A 33 -8.36 13.95 -0.49
N GLY A 34 -7.31 14.49 0.13
CA GLY A 34 -5.99 13.85 0.20
C GLY A 34 -6.02 12.55 1.00
N VAL A 35 -6.72 12.52 2.14
CA VAL A 35 -6.89 11.32 2.98
C VAL A 35 -7.73 10.26 2.26
N LEU A 36 -8.84 10.65 1.63
CA LEU A 36 -9.65 9.73 0.82
C LEU A 36 -8.86 9.18 -0.36
N GLY A 37 -8.04 10.00 -1.02
CA GLY A 37 -7.13 9.55 -2.07
C GLY A 37 -6.11 8.51 -1.58
N LEU A 38 -5.53 8.71 -0.39
CA LEU A 38 -4.65 7.72 0.20
C LEU A 38 -5.38 6.39 0.45
N PHE A 39 -6.58 6.47 1.03
CA PHE A 39 -7.30 5.28 1.44
C PHE A 39 -7.88 4.50 0.25
N PHE A 40 -8.54 5.18 -0.68
CA PHE A 40 -9.25 4.54 -1.80
C PHE A 40 -8.39 4.34 -3.04
N VAL A 41 -7.28 5.07 -3.20
CA VAL A 41 -6.40 4.94 -4.38
C VAL A 41 -5.06 4.35 -3.99
N PHE A 42 -4.34 4.98 -3.05
CA PHE A 42 -2.97 4.56 -2.73
C PHE A 42 -2.93 3.17 -2.10
N ILE A 43 -3.75 2.87 -1.09
CA ILE A 43 -3.78 1.55 -0.43
C ILE A 43 -4.07 0.40 -1.40
N PRO A 44 -5.15 0.40 -2.20
CA PRO A 44 -5.42 -0.71 -3.10
C PRO A 44 -4.36 -0.84 -4.19
N LEU A 45 -3.88 0.28 -4.74
CA LEU A 45 -2.80 0.27 -5.72
C LEU A 45 -1.48 -0.26 -5.14
N PHE A 46 -1.20 0.07 -3.88
CA PHE A 46 -0.02 -0.39 -3.16
C PHE A 46 -0.12 -1.89 -2.91
N SER A 47 -1.27 -2.36 -2.41
CA SER A 47 -1.54 -3.77 -2.15
C SER A 47 -1.39 -4.59 -3.44
N TYR A 48 -1.97 -4.12 -4.55
CA TYR A 48 -1.83 -4.78 -5.84
C TYR A 48 -0.38 -4.83 -6.31
N HIS A 49 0.36 -3.72 -6.21
CA HIS A 49 1.77 -3.70 -6.63
C HIS A 49 2.64 -4.62 -5.76
N ARG A 50 2.38 -4.68 -4.46
CA ARG A 50 3.12 -5.51 -3.50
C ARG A 50 2.82 -6.99 -3.66
N TRP A 51 1.58 -7.34 -4.01
CA TRP A 51 1.16 -8.72 -4.25
C TRP A 51 1.64 -9.24 -5.61
N LYS A 52 1.96 -8.37 -6.58
CA LYS A 52 2.40 -8.78 -7.91
C LYS A 52 3.67 -9.67 -7.83
N GLY A 53 3.48 -10.99 -7.98
CA GLY A 53 4.54 -12.00 -7.95
C GLY A 53 4.57 -12.89 -6.70
N ARG A 54 3.62 -12.75 -5.76
CA ARG A 54 3.46 -13.70 -4.64
C ARG A 54 2.30 -14.63 -4.89
N ASP A 55 2.58 -15.94 -4.92
CA ASP A 55 1.53 -16.95 -4.95
C ASP A 55 0.92 -17.10 -3.55
N ILE A 56 -0.41 -16.98 -3.44
CA ILE A 56 -1.14 -17.02 -2.17
C ILE A 56 -0.95 -18.39 -1.49
N LYS A 57 -0.84 -19.46 -2.30
CA LYS A 57 -0.75 -20.82 -1.80
C LYS A 57 0.54 -21.02 -1.04
N GLU A 58 1.66 -20.38 -1.41
CA GLU A 58 2.93 -20.49 -0.66
C GLU A 58 2.85 -19.95 0.78
N TYR A 59 1.89 -19.08 1.08
CA TYR A 59 1.68 -18.49 2.41
C TYR A 59 0.55 -19.17 3.20
N MET A 60 -0.15 -20.12 2.60
CA MET A 60 -1.22 -20.85 3.27
C MET A 60 -0.64 -21.98 4.14
N ILE A 61 -1.16 -22.12 5.36
CA ILE A 61 -0.83 -23.25 6.26
C ILE A 61 -1.51 -24.51 5.70
N THR A 62 -0.89 -25.08 4.68
CA THR A 62 -1.24 -26.38 4.14
C THR A 62 -0.19 -27.38 4.58
N LYS A 63 -0.58 -28.66 4.64
CA LYS A 63 0.34 -29.75 5.01
C LYS A 63 1.60 -29.76 4.12
N GLU A 64 1.43 -29.52 2.81
CA GLU A 64 2.52 -29.47 1.84
C GLU A 64 3.52 -28.34 2.12
N ASN A 65 3.04 -27.13 2.44
CA ASN A 65 3.93 -26.00 2.76
C ASN A 65 4.63 -26.17 4.11
N LEU A 66 3.93 -26.70 5.11
CA LEU A 66 4.51 -27.00 6.42
C LEU A 66 5.62 -28.06 6.32
N ASP A 67 5.41 -29.09 5.51
CA ASP A 67 6.44 -30.11 5.26
C ASP A 67 7.62 -29.51 4.48
N LYS A 68 7.40 -28.68 3.45
CA LYS A 68 8.46 -27.94 2.75
C LYS A 68 9.28 -27.05 3.69
N MET A 69 8.66 -26.38 4.66
CA MET A 69 9.33 -25.56 5.67
C MET A 69 10.19 -26.41 6.61
N ARG A 70 9.65 -27.52 7.12
CA ARG A 70 10.38 -28.48 7.98
C ARG A 70 11.59 -29.11 7.27
N ASP A 71 11.45 -29.45 6.00
CA ASP A 71 12.56 -30.03 5.22
C ASP A 71 13.66 -29.01 4.94
N LYS A 72 13.32 -27.73 4.76
CA LYS A 72 14.29 -26.63 4.65
C LYS A 72 15.11 -26.46 5.93
N GLU A 73 14.45 -26.54 7.09
CA GLU A 73 15.12 -26.44 8.40
C GLU A 73 16.00 -27.67 8.69
N ARG A 74 15.62 -28.88 8.26
CA ARG A 74 16.45 -30.09 8.41
C ARG A 74 17.68 -30.13 7.50
N ARG A 75 17.68 -29.38 6.39
CA ARG A 75 18.82 -29.30 5.45
C ARG A 75 19.76 -28.12 5.74
N LYS A 76 19.39 -27.25 6.68
CA LYS A 76 20.29 -26.24 7.27
C LYS A 76 21.09 -26.85 8.40
#